data_AF-A0A4Q5QN50-F1
#
_entry.id   AF-A0A4Q5QN50-F1
#
_cell.length_a   1.000
_cell.length_b   1.000
_cell.length_c   1.000
_cell.angle_alpha   90.00
_cell.angle_beta   90.00
_cell.angle_gamma   90.00
#
_symmetry.space_group_name_H-M   'P 1'
#
loop_
_entity.id
_entity.type
_entity.pdbx_description
1 polymer ?
#
loop_
_entity_poly.entity_id
_entity_poly.type
_entity_poly.pdbx_seq_one_letter_code
_entity_poly.pdbx_strand_id
1 'polypeptide(L)'
;MPSHFRNYIPAVYHISTTAADYTKVYGANARLEAGLKYTDTRNQSQQQAKSLVGGTWTAQALSPFAQLGYQEQVAAGYLNLNHTMGKLSLQAGLRAERTHYRVEHGIDS
;
A
#
# COMPACT_ATOMS: atom_id res chain seq x y z
N MET A 1 37.15 -19.83 12.92
CA MET A 1 36.56 -19.12 14.07
C MET A 1 35.15 -18.72 13.71
N PRO A 2 34.14 -18.84 14.59
CA PRO A 2 32.77 -18.46 14.25
C PRO A 2 32.71 -16.94 14.04
N SER A 3 32.33 -16.51 12.83
CA SER A 3 32.04 -15.11 12.55
C SER A 3 30.64 -14.81 13.05
N HIS A 4 30.52 -14.06 14.14
CA HIS A 4 29.23 -13.59 14.62
C HIS A 4 28.78 -12.38 13.80
N PHE A 5 27.57 -12.49 13.23
CA PHE A 5 26.97 -11.48 12.35
C PHE A 5 25.60 -11.07 12.89
N ARG A 6 25.29 -9.78 12.82
CA ARG A 6 23.98 -9.21 13.15
C ARG A 6 23.44 -8.42 11.97
N ASN A 7 22.22 -8.72 11.57
CA ASN A 7 21.50 -7.99 10.53
C ASN A 7 20.18 -7.46 11.11
N TYR A 8 19.93 -6.16 10.94
CA TYR A 8 18.72 -5.49 11.40
C TYR A 8 18.19 -4.64 10.25
N ILE A 9 16.94 -4.85 9.84
CA ILE A 9 16.32 -4.16 8.69
C ILE A 9 15.03 -3.51 9.15
N PRO A 10 15.10 -2.37 9.85
CA PRO A 10 13.92 -1.59 10.21
C PRO A 10 13.24 -1.07 8.93
N ALA A 11 11.93 -1.27 8.86
CA ALA A 11 11.08 -0.74 7.82
C ALA A 11 10.00 0.15 8.44
N VAL A 12 9.88 1.38 7.93
CA VAL A 12 8.85 2.34 8.33
C VAL A 12 7.86 2.49 7.18
N TYR A 13 6.58 2.32 7.48
CA TYR A 13 5.50 2.45 6.51
C TYR A 13 4.63 3.65 6.88
N HIS A 14 4.45 4.57 5.94
CA HIS A 14 3.47 5.64 6.04
C HIS A 14 2.37 5.37 5.03
N ILE A 15 1.15 5.15 5.52
CA ILE A 15 -0.01 4.83 4.70
C ILE A 15 -1.04 5.93 4.91
N SER A 16 -1.43 6.59 3.83
CA SER A 16 -2.48 7.60 3.82
C SER A 16 -3.61 7.14 2.91
N THR A 17 -4.84 7.14 3.42
CA THR A 17 -6.02 6.74 2.65
C THR A 17 -7.05 7.86 2.70
N THR A 18 -7.56 8.22 1.53
CA THR A 18 -8.69 9.13 1.39
C THR A 18 -9.81 8.39 0.66
N ALA A 19 -11.02 8.47 1.20
CA ALA A 19 -12.20 7.88 0.60
C ALA A 19 -13.33 8.91 0.56
N ALA A 20 -14.10 8.86 -0.51
CA ALA A 20 -15.31 9.65 -0.67
C ALA A 20 -16.39 8.73 -1.22
N ASP A 21 -17.45 8.55 -0.43
CA ASP A 21 -18.59 7.71 -0.78
C ASP A 21 -19.84 8.57 -0.94
N TYR A 22 -20.60 8.30 -1.99
CA TYR A 22 -21.85 8.96 -2.31
C TYR A 22 -22.96 7.93 -2.44
N THR A 23 -24.01 8.12 -1.66
CA THR A 23 -25.22 7.30 -1.75
C THR A 23 -26.39 8.20 -2.05
N LYS A 24 -27.18 7.83 -3.07
CA LYS A 24 -28.43 8.47 -3.39
C LYS A 24 -29.54 7.44 -3.50
N VAL A 25 -30.58 7.65 -2.70
CA VAL A 25 -31.80 6.84 -2.73
C VAL A 25 -32.82 7.55 -3.61
N TYR A 26 -33.27 6.88 -4.67
CA TYR A 26 -34.33 7.34 -5.56
C TYR A 26 -35.65 6.64 -5.16
N GLY A 27 -36.39 7.26 -4.24
CA GLY A 27 -37.64 6.72 -3.71
C GLY A 27 -37.45 5.44 -2.90
N ALA A 28 -38.48 4.61 -2.76
CA ALA A 28 -38.39 3.38 -1.97
C ALA A 28 -37.64 2.24 -2.68
N ASN A 29 -37.46 2.35 -4.00
CA ASN A 29 -37.18 1.19 -4.86
C ASN A 29 -35.83 1.25 -5.57
N ALA A 30 -35.08 2.36 -5.50
CA ALA A 30 -33.78 2.44 -6.15
C ALA A 30 -32.74 3.12 -5.27
N ARG A 31 -31.51 2.60 -5.30
CA ARG A 31 -30.36 3.15 -4.59
C ARG A 31 -29.14 3.09 -5.50
N LEU A 32 -28.51 4.23 -5.68
CA LEU A 32 -27.24 4.38 -6.38
C LEU A 32 -26.15 4.69 -5.36
N GLU A 33 -25.06 3.95 -5.44
CA GLU A 33 -23.89 4.12 -4.61
C GLU A 33 -22.71 4.30 -5.55
N ALA A 34 -21.86 5.28 -5.25
CA ALA A 34 -20.62 5.45 -5.96
C ALA A 34 -19.56 5.88 -4.96
N GLY A 35 -18.31 5.53 -5.20
CA GLY A 35 -17.25 5.99 -4.33
C GLY A 35 -15.91 5.97 -5.01
N LEU A 36 -15.02 6.78 -4.47
CA LEU A 36 -13.63 6.90 -4.88
C LEU A 36 -12.76 6.63 -3.66
N LYS A 37 -11.70 5.86 -3.85
CA LYS A 37 -10.69 5.56 -2.84
C LYS A 37 -9.31 5.82 -3.42
N TYR A 38 -8.50 6.52 -2.67
CA TYR A 38 -7.09 6.75 -2.99
C TYR A 38 -6.23 6.35 -1.79
N THR A 39 -5.21 5.55 -2.05
CA THR A 39 -4.24 5.11 -1.05
C THR A 39 -2.84 5.46 -1.53
N ASP A 40 -2.07 6.14 -0.69
CA ASP A 40 -0.65 6.43 -0.90
C ASP A 40 0.15 5.74 0.21
N THR A 41 0.96 4.77 -0.18
CA THR A 41 1.81 3.98 0.70
C THR A 41 3.27 4.31 0.40
N ARG A 42 3.97 4.87 1.38
CA ARG A 42 5.42 5.10 1.33
C ARG A 42 6.10 4.16 2.29
N ASN A 43 7.09 3.42 1.80
CA ASN A 43 7.96 2.59 2.61
C ASN A 43 9.38 3.13 2.56
N GLN A 44 10.04 3.10 3.72
CA GLN A 44 11.47 3.33 3.85
C GLN A 44 12.05 2.20 4.69
N SER A 45 12.93 1.41 4.08
CA SER A 45 13.64 0.31 4.73
C SER A 45 15.13 0.56 4.64
N GLN A 46 15.83 0.40 5.77
CA GLN A 46 17.27 0.55 5.84
C GLN A 46 17.90 -0.62 6.58
N GLN A 47 18.63 -1.45 5.86
CA GLN A 47 19.43 -2.52 6.41
C GLN A 47 20.65 -1.97 7.17
N GLN A 48 20.91 -2.57 8.33
CA GLN A 48 22.02 -2.30 9.22
C GLN A 48 22.69 -3.64 9.56
N ALA A 49 23.92 -3.84 9.08
CA ALA A 49 24.71 -5.03 9.33
C ALA A 49 25.90 -4.71 10.24
N LYS A 50 26.18 -5.59 11.19
CA LYS A 50 27.32 -5.49 12.10
C LYS A 50 28.05 -6.84 12.16
N SER A 51 29.37 -6.80 12.17
CA SER A 51 30.23 -7.96 12.38
C SER A 51 30.97 -7.83 13.71
N LEU A 52 31.25 -8.96 14.35
CA LEU A 52 32.04 -8.98 15.58
C LEU A 52 33.53 -9.05 15.25
N VAL A 53 34.27 -7.95 15.49
CA VAL A 53 35.72 -7.86 15.27
C VAL A 53 36.38 -7.55 16.61
N GLY A 54 37.25 -8.44 17.09
CA GLY A 54 37.96 -8.25 18.36
C GLY A 54 37.06 -8.10 19.59
N GLY A 55 35.89 -8.76 19.60
CA GLY A 55 34.90 -8.64 20.68
C GLY A 55 34.01 -7.39 20.62
N THR A 56 34.21 -6.50 19.64
CA THR A 56 33.41 -5.29 19.42
C THR A 56 32.53 -5.43 18.18
N TRP A 57 31.29 -4.94 18.24
CA TRP A 57 30.39 -4.90 17.09
C TRP A 57 30.73 -3.70 16.19
N THR A 58 31.28 -3.97 15.01
CA THR A 58 31.65 -2.95 14.02
C THR A 58 30.65 -2.93 12.89
N ALA A 59 30.25 -1.73 12.44
CA ALA A 59 29.36 -1.57 11.30
C ALA A 59 30.04 -2.12 10.03
N GLN A 60 29.33 -2.96 9.29
CA GLN A 60 29.84 -3.52 8.05
C GLN A 60 29.47 -2.62 6.87
N ALA A 61 30.39 -2.47 5.91
CA ALA A 61 30.08 -1.82 4.65
C ALA A 61 28.96 -2.58 3.94
N LEU A 62 27.85 -1.89 3.68
CA LEU A 62 26.67 -2.45 3.04
C LEU A 62 26.59 -1.97 1.59
N SER A 63 25.99 -2.79 0.74
CA SER A 63 25.68 -2.43 -0.65
C SER A 63 24.63 -1.29 -0.68
N PRO A 64 24.59 -0.42 -1.72
CA PRO A 64 23.52 0.56 -1.89
C PRO A 64 22.10 -0.05 -1.91
N PHE A 65 21.95 -1.35 -2.20
CA PHE A 65 20.67 -2.09 -2.05
C PHE A 65 20.22 -2.28 -0.60
N ALA A 66 21.03 -1.86 0.38
CA ALA A 66 20.66 -1.86 1.79
C ALA A 66 19.64 -0.76 2.15
N GLN A 67 19.36 0.18 1.25
CA GLN A 67 18.27 1.14 1.40
C GLN A 67 17.24 0.89 0.30
N LEU A 68 16.02 0.51 0.71
CA LEU A 68 14.90 0.26 -0.18
C LEU A 68 13.78 1.23 0.20
N GLY A 69 13.43 2.13 -0.71
CA GLY A 69 12.31 3.04 -0.59
C GLY A 69 11.37 2.89 -1.78
N TYR A 70 10.11 2.57 -1.52
CA TYR A 70 9.09 2.51 -2.56
C TYR A 70 7.86 3.35 -2.17
N GLN A 71 7.22 3.90 -3.20
CA GLN A 71 5.95 4.59 -3.11
C GLN A 71 4.95 3.90 -4.02
N GLU A 72 3.81 3.52 -3.46
CA GLU A 72 2.69 2.93 -4.19
C GLU A 72 1.45 3.80 -4.03
N GLN A 73 0.81 4.09 -5.16
CA GLN A 73 -0.39 4.90 -5.25
C GLN A 73 -1.49 4.08 -5.91
N VAL A 74 -2.55 3.79 -5.16
CA VAL A 74 -3.70 3.02 -5.64
C VAL A 74 -4.92 3.93 -5.68
N ALA A 75 -5.43 4.19 -6.87
CA ALA A 75 -6.68 4.91 -7.09
C ALA A 75 -7.75 3.91 -7.54
N ALA A 76 -8.87 3.86 -6.84
CA ALA A 76 -9.99 3.00 -7.18
C ALA A 76 -11.30 3.80 -7.19
N GLY A 77 -12.20 3.42 -8.08
CA GLY A 77 -13.54 3.96 -8.16
C GLY A 77 -14.55 2.83 -8.32
N TYR A 78 -15.72 2.99 -7.73
CA TYR A 78 -16.81 2.03 -7.88
C TYR A 78 -18.15 2.74 -8.08
N LEU A 79 -19.07 2.03 -8.72
CA LEU A 79 -20.46 2.42 -8.89
C LEU A 79 -21.32 1.17 -8.72
N ASN A 80 -22.40 1.28 -7.95
CA ASN A 80 -23.33 0.21 -7.66
C ASN A 80 -24.76 0.75 -7.78
N LEU A 81 -25.62 0.01 -8.46
CA LEU A 81 -27.03 0.33 -8.64
C LEU A 81 -27.85 -0.83 -8.09
N ASN A 82 -28.77 -0.50 -7.20
CA ASN A 82 -29.75 -1.40 -6.63
C ASN A 82 -31.15 -0.96 -7.05
N HIS A 83 -31.96 -1.89 -7.52
CA HIS A 83 -33.36 -1.63 -7.83
C HIS A 83 -34.26 -2.78 -7.38
N THR A 84 -35.34 -2.45 -6.68
CA THR A 84 -36.32 -3.41 -6.16
C THR A 84 -37.65 -3.24 -6.88
N MET A 85 -38.11 -4.30 -7.53
CA MET A 85 -39.37 -4.37 -8.26
C MET A 85 -40.28 -5.38 -7.56
N GLY A 86 -41.09 -4.89 -6.62
CA GLY A 86 -41.97 -5.73 -5.80
C GLY A 86 -41.17 -6.65 -4.87
N LYS A 87 -41.18 -7.96 -5.15
CA LYS A 87 -40.40 -8.96 -4.39
C LYS A 87 -39.02 -9.26 -5.00
N LEU A 88 -38.75 -8.76 -6.21
CA LEU A 88 -37.48 -8.97 -6.90
C LEU A 88 -36.52 -7.82 -6.61
N SER A 89 -35.27 -8.12 -6.26
CA SER A 89 -34.22 -7.11 -6.11
C SER A 89 -33.07 -7.42 -7.07
N LEU A 90 -32.66 -6.42 -7.82
CA LEU A 90 -31.55 -6.48 -8.77
C LEU A 90 -30.45 -5.54 -8.29
N GLN A 91 -29.21 -6.04 -8.32
CA GLN A 91 -28.01 -5.26 -8.04
C GLN A 91 -27.02 -5.43 -9.19
N ALA A 92 -26.43 -4.33 -9.63
CA ALA A 92 -25.37 -4.33 -10.62
C ALA A 92 -24.31 -3.31 -10.21
N GLY A 93 -23.04 -3.72 -10.21
CA GLY A 93 -21.93 -2.85 -9.83
C GLY A 93 -20.70 -3.03 -10.70
N LEU A 94 -19.90 -1.98 -10.79
CA LEU A 94 -18.64 -1.91 -11.50
C LEU A 94 -17.58 -1.29 -10.59
N ARG A 95 -16.36 -1.80 -10.68
CA ARG A 95 -15.19 -1.24 -9.99
C ARG A 95 -14.01 -1.17 -10.95
N ALA A 96 -13.33 -0.04 -10.94
CA ALA A 96 -12.07 0.16 -11.64
C ALA A 96 -10.98 0.50 -10.61
N GLU A 97 -9.77 0.00 -10.86
CA GLU A 97 -8.61 0.25 -10.01
C GLU A 97 -7.40 0.54 -10.89
N ARG A 98 -6.56 1.47 -10.43
CA ARG A 98 -5.31 1.86 -11.06
C ARG A 98 -4.24 1.95 -9.98
N THR A 99 -3.22 1.10 -10.12
CA THR A 99 -2.03 1.11 -9.26
C THR A 99 -0.86 1.73 -10.01
N HIS A 100 -0.15 2.63 -9.34
CA HIS A 100 1.08 3.21 -9.81
C HIS A 100 2.16 3.01 -8.76
N TYR A 101 3.22 2.30 -9.14
CA TYR A 101 4.34 1.96 -8.27
C TYR A 101 5.59 2.70 -8.72
N ARG A 102 6.31 3.30 -7.77
CA ARG A 102 7.58 4.00 -8.01
C ARG A 102 8.59 3.61 -6.94
N VAL A 103 9.83 3.41 -7.34
CA VAL A 103 10.96 3.28 -6.41
C VAL A 103 11.51 4.69 -6.14
N GLU A 104 11.54 5.11 -4.87
CA GLU A 104 12.06 6.43 -4.47
C GLU A 104 13.55 6.37 -4.09
N HIS A 105 14.01 5.29 -3.47
CA HIS A 105 15.42 5.07 -3.13
C HIS A 105 15.80 3.61 -3.35
N GLY A 106 16.88 3.40 -4.10
CA GLY A 106 17.27 2.10 -4.65
C GLY A 106 17.37 2.22 -6.17
N ILE A 107 18.56 2.00 -6.72
CA ILE A 107 18.83 2.11 -8.15
C ILE A 107 18.00 1.02 -8.85
N ASP A 108 17.09 1.44 -9.74
CA ASP A 108 16.51 0.56 -10.76
C ASP A 108 17.68 0.13 -11.64
N SER A 109 18.02 -1.15 -11.57
CA SER A 109 19.12 -1.72 -12.34
C SER A 109 18.58 -2.68 -13.39
#